data_AF-A0A1C4U5K8-F1
#
_entry.id   AF-A0A1C4U5K8-F1
#
_cell.length_a   1.000
_cell.length_b   1.000
_cell.length_c   1.000
_cell.angle_alpha   90.00
_cell.angle_beta   90.00
_cell.angle_gamma   90.00
#
_symmetry.space_group_name_H-M   'P 1'
#
loop_
_entity.id
_entity.type
_entity.pdbx_description
1 polymer ?
#
loop_
_entity_poly.entity_id
_entity_poly.type
_entity_poly.pdbx_seq_one_letter_code
_entity_poly.pdbx_strand_id
1 'polypeptide(L)'
;MARPPGSTVVAVALVVVATVLAVLVVVNLPTGAGSPEARPTGTGPVADTGWVAVRGGERLTLADGQSFDLARGVAGGELAPGADLLLTQRADRLGVREPGGLAVVSPGADHEVRRCLEAGSWDGTLDGVHELAAGTDVCVRTADGRCALLTVESPPDVVTRVLIFRYTLWERR
;
A
#
# COMPACT_ATOMS: atom_id res chain seq x y z
N MET A 1 -77.30 -19.42 41.71
CA MET A 1 -76.35 -18.30 41.89
C MET A 1 -75.57 -18.17 40.58
N ALA A 2 -76.00 -17.31 39.65
CA ALA A 2 -75.66 -15.88 39.48
C ALA A 2 -74.30 -15.65 38.75
N ARG A 3 -74.38 -15.13 37.51
CA ARG A 3 -73.34 -14.58 36.60
C ARG A 3 -73.17 -13.05 36.89
N PRO A 4 -72.30 -12.25 36.21
CA PRO A 4 -71.00 -12.42 35.49
C PRO A 4 -70.04 -11.24 35.93
N PRO A 5 -69.33 -10.41 35.10
CA PRO A 5 -68.49 -10.54 33.89
C PRO A 5 -67.08 -9.87 34.07
N GLY A 6 -66.24 -9.82 33.03
CA GLY A 6 -65.10 -8.89 32.95
C GLY A 6 -63.99 -9.35 32.01
N SER A 7 -64.23 -9.35 30.70
CA SER A 7 -63.80 -8.30 29.75
C SER A 7 -62.62 -8.74 28.89
N THR A 8 -63.00 -9.04 27.65
CA THR A 8 -62.24 -9.20 26.42
C THR A 8 -61.47 -7.93 26.04
N VAL A 9 -60.20 -8.08 25.62
CA VAL A 9 -59.55 -7.35 24.51
C VAL A 9 -58.49 -8.32 23.96
N VAL A 10 -58.71 -9.11 22.91
CA VAL A 10 -58.71 -8.84 21.45
C VAL A 10 -57.37 -8.38 20.87
N ALA A 11 -56.86 -9.23 19.95
CA ALA A 11 -56.02 -8.98 18.77
C ALA A 11 -54.52 -8.71 18.96
N VAL A 12 -53.65 -9.67 18.60
CA VAL A 12 -53.04 -9.91 17.26
C VAL A 12 -51.86 -8.98 16.98
N ALA A 13 -50.65 -9.54 17.02
CA ALA A 13 -49.61 -9.28 16.03
C ALA A 13 -48.56 -10.40 16.06
N LEU A 14 -48.68 -11.27 15.06
CA LEU A 14 -47.72 -12.28 14.68
C LEU A 14 -46.52 -11.56 14.05
N VAL A 15 -45.31 -11.67 14.62
CA VAL A 15 -44.08 -11.38 13.87
C VAL A 15 -43.15 -12.57 14.03
N VAL A 16 -43.27 -13.47 13.05
CA VAL A 16 -42.29 -14.52 12.74
C VAL A 16 -41.02 -13.81 12.28
N VAL A 17 -40.01 -13.71 13.14
CA VAL A 17 -38.67 -13.30 12.70
C VAL A 17 -37.92 -14.58 12.33
N ALA A 18 -38.03 -14.94 11.06
CA ALA A 18 -37.17 -15.92 10.43
C ALA A 18 -35.73 -15.42 10.49
N THR A 19 -34.90 -16.05 11.32
CA THR A 19 -33.45 -15.88 11.32
C THR A 19 -32.88 -16.57 10.07
N VAL A 20 -32.87 -15.85 8.95
CA VAL A 20 -32.06 -16.18 7.79
C VAL A 20 -30.62 -15.87 8.16
N LEU A 21 -29.83 -16.91 8.41
CA LEU A 21 -28.38 -16.82 8.55
C LEU A 21 -27.80 -16.45 7.18
N ALA A 22 -27.61 -15.15 6.96
CA ALA A 22 -27.00 -14.64 5.74
C ALA A 22 -25.53 -15.06 5.70
N VAL A 23 -25.20 -15.93 4.75
CA VAL A 23 -23.82 -16.17 4.28
C VAL A 23 -23.32 -14.85 3.71
N LEU A 24 -22.47 -14.16 4.46
CA LEU A 24 -21.79 -12.94 4.02
C LEU A 24 -20.69 -13.36 3.02
N VAL A 25 -21.10 -13.53 1.76
CA VAL A 25 -20.17 -13.44 0.64
C VAL A 25 -19.74 -11.97 0.58
N VAL A 26 -18.54 -11.67 1.06
CA VAL A 26 -17.89 -10.38 0.79
C VAL A 26 -17.55 -10.37 -0.71
N VAL A 27 -18.53 -9.95 -1.50
CA VAL A 27 -18.28 -9.44 -2.84
C VAL A 27 -17.60 -8.09 -2.62
N ASN A 28 -16.28 -8.05 -2.78
CA ASN A 28 -15.53 -6.79 -2.82
C ASN A 28 -15.96 -6.01 -4.07
N LEU A 29 -17.04 -5.24 -3.94
CA LEU A 29 -17.43 -4.20 -4.89
C LEU A 29 -16.43 -3.04 -4.74
N PRO A 30 -15.74 -2.61 -5.81
CA PRO A 30 -14.86 -1.46 -5.75
C PRO A 30 -15.73 -0.22 -5.60
N THR A 31 -15.84 0.31 -4.38
CA THR A 31 -16.53 1.56 -4.08
C THR A 31 -15.58 2.48 -3.32
N GLY A 32 -15.10 3.51 -4.01
CA GLY A 32 -14.26 4.52 -3.41
C GLY A 32 -13.52 5.32 -4.46
N ALA A 33 -14.24 6.26 -5.08
CA ALA A 33 -13.70 7.29 -5.94
C ALA A 33 -12.58 8.06 -5.21
N GLY A 34 -11.33 7.83 -5.62
CA GLY A 34 -10.24 8.78 -5.41
C GLY A 34 -10.27 9.79 -6.56
N SER A 35 -10.32 11.07 -6.21
CA SER A 35 -10.15 12.22 -7.10
C SER A 35 -8.97 12.06 -8.08
N PRO A 36 -9.02 12.74 -9.25
CA PRO A 36 -8.05 12.54 -10.31
C PRO A 36 -6.62 12.71 -9.80
N GLU A 37 -5.83 11.66 -10.09
CA GLU A 37 -4.39 11.57 -10.08
C GLU A 37 -3.72 12.95 -10.14
N ALA A 38 -3.19 13.40 -9.01
CA ALA A 38 -2.26 14.52 -8.98
C ALA A 38 -0.98 14.04 -9.70
N ARG A 39 -0.92 14.32 -10.99
CA ARG A 39 0.27 14.12 -11.83
C ARG A 39 1.44 14.84 -11.14
N PRO A 40 2.53 14.14 -10.74
CA PRO A 40 3.74 14.82 -10.35
C PRO A 40 4.18 15.70 -11.53
N THR A 41 4.23 17.01 -11.31
CA THR A 41 4.64 17.97 -12.32
C THR A 41 6.16 17.93 -12.38
N GLY A 42 6.68 16.97 -13.13
CA GLY A 42 8.11 16.69 -13.24
C GLY A 42 8.41 15.63 -14.31
N THR A 43 7.73 15.69 -15.46
CA THR A 43 7.93 14.75 -16.59
C THR A 43 9.08 15.16 -17.52
N GLY A 44 10.01 15.98 -17.05
CA GLY A 44 11.23 16.28 -17.79
C GLY A 44 12.24 15.14 -17.65
N PRO A 45 13.06 14.83 -18.67
CA PRO A 45 14.24 14.00 -18.45
C PRO A 45 15.08 14.63 -17.34
N VAL A 46 15.54 13.82 -16.38
CA VAL A 46 16.63 14.26 -15.50
C VAL A 46 17.84 14.35 -16.42
N ALA A 47 18.17 15.58 -16.85
CA ALA A 47 19.15 15.84 -17.88
C ALA A 47 20.42 15.00 -17.65
N ASP A 48 20.92 14.39 -18.72
CA ASP A 48 22.14 13.56 -18.77
C ASP A 48 22.08 12.13 -18.20
N THR A 49 20.93 11.65 -17.71
CA THR A 49 20.84 10.27 -17.16
C THR A 49 20.23 9.23 -18.11
N GLY A 50 19.42 9.64 -19.10
CA GLY A 50 18.64 8.71 -19.93
C GLY A 50 17.45 8.05 -19.21
N TRP A 51 17.05 8.60 -18.06
CA TRP A 51 15.90 8.15 -17.27
C TRP A 51 14.76 9.16 -17.29
N VAL A 52 13.53 8.67 -17.35
CA VAL A 52 12.31 9.49 -17.38
C VAL A 52 11.35 9.01 -16.31
N ALA A 53 10.76 9.95 -15.56
CA ALA A 53 9.73 9.64 -14.57
C ALA A 53 8.47 9.17 -15.30
N VAL A 54 8.00 7.98 -14.98
CA VAL A 54 6.83 7.35 -15.64
C VAL A 54 5.64 7.19 -14.71
N ARG A 55 5.86 7.23 -13.39
CA ARG A 55 4.81 7.16 -12.38
C ARG A 55 5.26 7.75 -11.06
N GLY A 56 4.31 8.12 -10.22
CA GLY A 56 4.50 8.37 -8.80
C GLY A 56 3.19 8.22 -8.05
N GLY A 57 3.26 8.32 -6.73
CA GLY A 57 2.10 8.28 -5.86
C GLY A 57 2.41 8.98 -4.55
N GLU A 58 1.46 9.79 -4.09
CA GLU A 58 1.52 10.49 -2.83
C GLU A 58 0.81 9.66 -1.76
N ARG A 59 1.46 9.44 -0.61
CA ARG A 59 0.89 8.80 0.59
C ARG A 59 0.20 7.45 0.34
N LEU A 60 0.99 6.44 0.01
CA LEU A 60 0.58 5.06 -0.16
C LEU A 60 0.80 4.25 1.11
N THR A 61 -0.01 3.21 1.29
CA THR A 61 0.04 2.32 2.45
C THR A 61 0.37 0.90 2.03
N LEU A 62 1.29 0.26 2.74
CA LEU A 62 1.62 -1.16 2.59
C LEU A 62 1.61 -1.81 3.97
N ALA A 63 0.70 -2.77 4.19
CA ALA A 63 0.59 -3.50 5.45
C ALA A 63 1.46 -4.77 5.46
N ASP A 64 1.68 -5.34 6.64
CA ASP A 64 2.33 -6.64 6.81
C ASP A 64 1.63 -7.74 5.98
N GLY A 65 2.42 -8.52 5.25
CA GLY A 65 1.94 -9.56 4.33
C GLY A 65 1.37 -9.01 3.01
N GLN A 66 1.49 -7.70 2.75
CA GLN A 66 1.09 -7.11 1.48
C GLN A 66 2.29 -6.84 0.59
N SER A 67 2.03 -6.90 -0.72
CA SER A 67 2.98 -6.56 -1.77
C SER A 67 2.54 -5.31 -2.52
N PHE A 68 3.47 -4.67 -3.22
CA PHE A 68 3.22 -3.46 -4.00
C PHE A 68 3.76 -3.58 -5.42
N ASP A 69 2.92 -3.29 -6.41
CA ASP A 69 3.32 -3.16 -7.81
C ASP A 69 3.60 -1.69 -8.12
N LEU A 70 4.88 -1.33 -8.33
CA LEU A 70 5.28 0.05 -8.57
C LEU A 70 4.81 0.55 -9.94
N ALA A 71 4.70 -0.35 -10.92
CA ALA A 71 4.26 -0.04 -12.28
C ALA A 71 2.79 0.37 -12.31
N ARG A 72 1.98 -0.30 -11.48
CA ARG A 72 0.54 -0.08 -11.38
C ARG A 72 0.15 0.84 -10.22
N GLY A 73 1.04 1.06 -9.27
CA GLY A 73 0.77 1.87 -8.08
C GLY A 73 -0.29 1.25 -7.17
N VAL A 74 -0.35 -0.07 -7.09
CA VAL A 74 -1.39 -0.80 -6.33
C VAL A 74 -0.77 -1.77 -5.34
N ALA A 75 -1.36 -1.84 -4.16
CA ALA A 75 -1.07 -2.87 -3.17
C ALA A 75 -1.90 -4.13 -3.45
N GLY A 76 -1.35 -5.30 -3.12
CA GLY A 76 -2.01 -6.59 -3.22
C GLY A 76 -1.60 -7.52 -2.09
N GLY A 77 -2.07 -8.77 -2.14
CA GLY A 77 -1.61 -9.81 -1.21
C GLY A 77 -0.14 -10.19 -1.44
N GLU A 78 0.44 -10.96 -0.53
CA GLU A 78 1.86 -11.37 -0.53
C GLU A 78 2.37 -11.89 -1.89
N LEU A 79 1.53 -12.63 -2.62
CA LEU A 79 1.88 -13.27 -3.90
C LEU A 79 1.21 -12.59 -5.10
N ALA A 80 0.89 -11.29 -5.00
CA ALA A 80 0.23 -10.59 -6.10
C ALA A 80 1.11 -10.59 -7.36
N PRO A 81 0.54 -10.93 -8.53
CA PRO A 81 1.30 -10.96 -9.77
C PRO A 81 1.77 -9.56 -10.15
N GLY A 82 3.06 -9.43 -10.47
CA GLY A 82 3.65 -8.13 -10.82
C GLY A 82 4.23 -7.36 -9.64
N ALA A 83 4.01 -7.80 -8.39
CA ALA A 83 4.59 -7.18 -7.19
C ALA A 83 6.11 -6.97 -7.28
N ASP A 84 6.52 -5.73 -7.04
CA ASP A 84 7.93 -5.33 -6.98
C ASP A 84 8.44 -5.34 -5.55
N LEU A 85 7.59 -4.95 -4.58
CA LEU A 85 7.92 -4.87 -3.16
C LEU A 85 7.05 -5.81 -2.33
N LEU A 86 7.57 -6.26 -1.19
CA LEU A 86 6.83 -7.08 -0.23
C LEU A 86 7.21 -6.69 1.19
N LEU A 87 6.22 -6.34 2.02
CA LEU A 87 6.42 -6.05 3.44
C LEU A 87 6.02 -7.26 4.29
N THR A 88 6.95 -7.80 5.07
CA THR A 88 6.77 -9.05 5.82
C THR A 88 7.38 -8.96 7.22
N GLN A 89 7.33 -10.10 7.93
CA GLN A 89 7.95 -10.27 9.24
C GLN A 89 7.42 -9.27 10.27
N ARG A 90 6.10 -9.10 10.32
CA ARG A 90 5.42 -8.12 11.18
C ARG A 90 5.77 -6.68 10.79
N ALA A 91 5.86 -6.45 9.49
CA ALA A 91 6.26 -5.20 8.86
C ALA A 91 7.68 -4.70 9.23
N ASP A 92 8.59 -5.61 9.59
CA ASP A 92 9.99 -5.25 9.86
C ASP A 92 10.95 -5.54 8.71
N ARG A 93 10.48 -6.27 7.69
CA ARG A 93 11.28 -6.60 6.51
C ARG A 93 10.59 -6.15 5.25
N LEU A 94 11.25 -5.24 4.52
CA LEU A 94 10.87 -4.87 3.16
C LEU A 94 11.75 -5.66 2.19
N GLY A 95 11.13 -6.47 1.35
CA GLY A 95 11.80 -7.21 0.27
C GLY A 95 11.49 -6.60 -1.09
N VAL A 96 12.39 -6.85 -2.05
CA VAL A 96 12.16 -6.59 -3.47
C VAL A 96 12.22 -7.89 -4.25
N ARG A 97 11.43 -7.99 -5.32
CA ARG A 97 11.47 -9.16 -6.21
C ARG A 97 12.84 -9.27 -6.89
N GLU A 98 13.50 -10.41 -6.72
CA GLU A 98 14.77 -10.72 -7.37
C GLU A 98 14.66 -10.69 -8.92
N PRO A 99 15.71 -10.26 -9.64
CA PRO A 99 17.04 -9.82 -9.17
C PRO A 99 17.11 -8.32 -8.77
N GLY A 100 16.01 -7.76 -8.29
CA GLY A 100 15.97 -6.38 -7.78
C GLY A 100 16.86 -6.12 -6.58
N GLY A 101 16.92 -4.85 -6.17
CA GLY A 101 17.66 -4.43 -4.97
C GLY A 101 16.99 -3.25 -4.27
N LEU A 102 17.29 -3.10 -2.99
CA LEU A 102 16.93 -1.99 -2.12
C LEU A 102 18.21 -1.32 -1.61
N ALA A 103 18.19 0.00 -1.50
CA ALA A 103 19.29 0.77 -0.94
C ALA A 103 18.74 1.93 -0.12
N VAL A 104 19.16 2.08 1.13
CA VAL A 104 18.84 3.27 1.92
C VAL A 104 19.82 4.37 1.53
N VAL A 105 19.30 5.55 1.22
CA VAL A 105 20.11 6.72 0.86
C VAL A 105 19.88 7.85 1.85
N SER A 106 20.94 8.60 2.16
CA SER A 106 20.87 9.75 3.06
C SER A 106 19.79 10.72 2.59
N PRO A 107 18.97 11.30 3.49
CA PRO A 107 17.93 12.25 3.12
C PRO A 107 18.48 13.39 2.27
N GLY A 108 17.77 13.75 1.20
CA GLY A 108 18.16 14.79 0.27
C GLY A 108 16.97 15.63 -0.14
N ALA A 109 17.21 16.89 -0.51
CA ALA A 109 16.16 17.79 -0.96
C ALA A 109 15.57 17.38 -2.33
N ASP A 110 16.37 16.71 -3.15
CA ASP A 110 16.01 16.37 -4.53
C ASP A 110 15.50 14.92 -4.62
N HIS A 111 14.30 14.75 -5.19
CA HIS A 111 13.66 13.44 -5.42
C HIS A 111 13.96 12.95 -6.84
N GLU A 112 15.25 12.82 -7.17
CA GLU A 112 15.76 12.47 -8.51
C GLU A 112 16.27 11.03 -8.59
N VAL A 113 16.15 10.42 -9.77
CA VAL A 113 16.67 9.06 -10.08
C VAL A 113 18.17 8.92 -9.80
N ARG A 114 18.95 9.99 -9.93
CA ARG A 114 20.40 10.01 -9.73
C ARG A 114 20.80 9.52 -8.35
N ARG A 115 20.01 9.80 -7.32
CA ARG A 115 20.28 9.33 -5.95
C ARG A 115 20.27 7.80 -5.86
N CYS A 116 19.45 7.14 -6.67
CA CYS A 116 19.46 5.69 -6.76
C CYS A 116 20.59 5.19 -7.64
N LEU A 117 20.92 5.87 -8.74
CA LEU A 117 22.06 5.48 -9.58
C LEU A 117 23.41 5.56 -8.85
N GLU A 118 23.53 6.46 -7.87
CA GLU A 118 24.72 6.67 -7.05
C GLU A 118 24.70 5.88 -5.73
N ALA A 119 23.67 5.09 -5.47
CA ALA A 119 23.56 4.30 -4.25
C ALA A 119 24.69 3.25 -4.17
N GLY A 120 25.44 3.28 -3.06
CA GLY A 120 26.68 2.51 -2.91
C GLY A 120 26.52 1.03 -2.58
N SER A 121 25.41 0.62 -1.97
CA SER A 121 25.13 -0.76 -1.57
C SER A 121 23.68 -1.13 -1.83
N TRP A 122 23.46 -2.35 -2.33
CA TRP A 122 22.15 -2.86 -2.71
C TRP A 122 21.94 -4.25 -2.15
N ASP A 123 20.78 -4.46 -1.51
CA ASP A 123 20.39 -5.74 -0.93
C ASP A 123 18.99 -6.16 -1.39
N GLY A 124 18.69 -7.45 -1.46
CA GLY A 124 17.35 -7.95 -1.82
C GLY A 124 16.30 -7.67 -0.75
N THR A 125 16.74 -7.32 0.47
CA THR A 125 15.89 -7.03 1.62
C THR A 125 16.47 -5.89 2.44
N LEU A 126 15.58 -5.11 3.04
CA LEU A 126 15.85 -4.13 4.08
C LEU A 126 15.17 -4.60 5.37
N ASP A 127 15.98 -4.94 6.37
CA ASP A 127 15.54 -5.25 7.73
C ASP A 127 15.46 -3.97 8.58
N GLY A 128 14.76 -4.02 9.72
CA GLY A 128 14.69 -2.89 10.65
C GLY A 128 13.80 -1.75 10.12
N VAL A 129 12.78 -2.05 9.32
CA VAL A 129 11.93 -1.02 8.68
C VAL A 129 11.23 -0.14 9.71
N HIS A 130 10.98 -0.64 10.92
CA HIS A 130 10.43 0.13 12.05
C HIS A 130 11.39 1.20 12.60
N GLU A 131 12.69 1.04 12.39
CA GLU A 131 13.72 1.96 12.87
C GLU A 131 13.99 3.11 11.88
N LEU A 132 13.43 3.04 10.67
CA LEU A 132 13.59 4.09 9.67
C LEU A 132 12.94 5.39 10.16
N ALA A 133 13.66 6.50 10.02
CA ALA A 133 13.08 7.81 10.29
C ALA A 133 12.10 8.19 9.17
N ALA A 134 11.04 8.92 9.52
CA ALA A 134 10.25 9.62 8.51
C ALA A 134 11.14 10.59 7.70
N GLY A 135 10.93 10.64 6.40
CA GLY A 135 11.80 11.32 5.43
C GLY A 135 12.98 10.48 4.95
N THR A 136 13.18 9.25 5.45
CA THR A 136 14.19 8.35 4.91
C THR A 136 13.83 7.95 3.49
N ASP A 137 14.81 8.02 2.59
CA ASP A 137 14.64 7.62 1.22
C ASP A 137 15.20 6.21 0.99
N VAL A 138 14.41 5.37 0.35
CA VAL A 138 14.75 4.00 -0.03
C VAL A 138 14.68 3.89 -1.54
N CYS A 139 15.83 3.67 -2.15
CA CYS A 139 15.96 3.36 -3.55
C CYS A 139 15.58 1.91 -3.82
N VAL A 140 14.86 1.69 -4.91
CA VAL A 140 14.42 0.38 -5.39
C VAL A 140 14.91 0.22 -6.81
N ARG A 141 15.58 -0.88 -7.09
CA ARG A 141 15.79 -1.38 -8.45
C ARG A 141 14.90 -2.58 -8.64
N THR A 142 13.98 -2.52 -9.60
CA THR A 142 13.08 -3.63 -9.88
C THR A 142 13.78 -4.69 -10.74
N ALA A 143 13.24 -5.90 -10.73
CA ALA A 143 13.72 -7.03 -11.53
C ALA A 143 13.79 -6.73 -13.05
N ASP A 144 12.89 -5.89 -13.55
CA ASP A 144 12.79 -5.47 -14.94
C ASP A 144 13.62 -4.20 -15.26
N GLY A 145 14.50 -3.78 -14.34
CA GLY A 145 15.46 -2.70 -14.58
C GLY A 145 14.88 -1.29 -14.48
N ARG A 146 13.71 -1.13 -13.86
CA ARG A 146 13.18 0.19 -13.47
C ARG A 146 13.80 0.61 -12.15
N CYS A 147 13.73 1.90 -11.86
CA CYS A 147 14.25 2.46 -10.63
C CYS A 147 13.17 3.29 -9.94
N ALA A 148 13.01 3.16 -8.63
CA ALA A 148 12.10 3.96 -7.85
C ALA A 148 12.79 4.52 -6.60
N LEU A 149 12.29 5.66 -6.12
CA LEU A 149 12.70 6.29 -4.88
C LEU A 149 11.46 6.40 -4.01
N LEU A 150 11.44 5.65 -2.91
CA LEU A 150 10.40 5.70 -1.89
C LEU A 150 10.85 6.70 -0.82
N THR A 151 10.03 7.69 -0.47
CA THR A 151 10.24 8.44 0.79
C THR A 151 9.30 7.86 1.84
N VAL A 152 9.85 7.38 2.94
CA VAL A 152 9.09 6.95 4.11
C VAL A 152 8.38 8.15 4.71
N GLU A 153 7.05 8.17 4.71
CA GLU A 153 6.27 9.18 5.44
C GLU A 153 6.05 8.75 6.90
N SER A 154 5.78 7.46 7.10
CA SER A 154 5.66 6.85 8.42
C SER A 154 6.21 5.44 8.36
N PRO A 155 7.25 5.09 9.15
CA PRO A 155 7.66 3.70 9.29
C PRO A 155 6.54 2.88 9.96
N PRO A 156 6.53 1.56 9.78
CA PRO A 156 5.64 0.66 10.51
C PRO A 156 5.93 0.69 12.00
N ASP A 157 4.88 0.64 12.81
CA ASP A 157 4.99 0.37 14.24
C ASP A 157 4.48 -1.03 14.59
N VAL A 158 4.78 -1.50 15.81
CA VAL A 158 4.44 -2.85 16.28
C VAL A 158 2.94 -3.14 16.37
N VAL A 159 2.11 -2.10 16.42
CA VAL A 159 0.65 -2.16 16.56
C VAL A 159 -0.02 -2.15 15.18
N THR A 160 0.26 -1.12 14.37
CA THR A 160 -0.41 -0.91 13.07
C THR A 160 0.21 -1.73 11.96
N ARG A 161 1.55 -1.93 12.00
CA ARG A 161 2.32 -2.69 10.99
C ARG A 161 2.06 -2.24 9.57
N VAL A 162 1.95 -0.92 9.38
CA VAL A 162 1.72 -0.28 8.08
C VAL A 162 2.86 0.68 7.77
N LEU A 163 3.50 0.48 6.64
CA LEU A 163 4.42 1.44 6.05
C LEU A 163 3.61 2.47 5.25
N ILE A 164 3.83 3.75 5.51
CA ILE A 164 3.30 4.85 4.70
C ILE A 164 4.46 5.50 3.95
N PHE A 165 4.33 5.66 2.64
CA PHE A 165 5.39 6.20 1.79
C PHE A 165 4.83 6.92 0.57
N ARG A 166 5.60 7.83 0.00
CA ARG A 166 5.41 8.33 -1.37
C ARG A 166 6.47 7.72 -2.28
N TYR A 167 6.23 7.71 -3.58
CA TYR A 167 7.23 7.22 -4.52
C TYR A 167 7.22 7.93 -5.87
N THR A 168 8.36 7.84 -6.54
CA THR A 168 8.50 8.12 -7.98
C THR A 168 9.22 6.94 -8.63
N LEU A 169 8.76 6.55 -9.81
CA LEU A 169 9.29 5.46 -10.64
C LEU A 169 9.81 6.05 -11.95
N TRP A 170 11.00 5.60 -12.35
CA TRP A 170 11.67 5.95 -13.59
C TRP A 170 11.95 4.72 -14.45
N GLU A 171 11.98 4.96 -15.76
CA GLU A 171 12.38 4.00 -16.78
C GLU A 171 13.49 4.59 -17.66
N ARG A 172 14.37 3.72 -18.18
CA ARG A 172 15.33 4.12 -19.22
C ARG A 172 14.62 4.31 -20.55
N ARG A 173 14.98 5.36 -21.28
CA ARG A 173 14.46 5.70 -22.61
C ARG A 173 15.58 6.00 -23.59
#